data_AF-X0YLJ0-F1
#
_entry.id   AF-X0YLJ0-F1
#
_cell.length_a   1.000
_cell.length_b   1.000
_cell.length_c   1.000
_cell.angle_alpha   90.00
_cell.angle_beta   90.00
_cell.angle_gamma   90.00
#
_symmetry.space_group_name_H-M   'P 1'
#
loop_
_entity.id
_entity.type
_entity.pdbx_description
1 polymer ?
#
loop_
_entity_poly.entity_id
_entity_poly.type
_entity_poly.pdbx_seq_one_letter_code
_entity_poly.pdbx_strand_id
1 'polypeptide(L)' 'MDKNGVFLCSGCGIGEAVDLDAVAGIANECSATATLTHECLCAPEGLAAITAAVSENELDGVVIAACSPRAKVAEFAS' A
#
# COMPACT_ATOMS: atom_id res chain seq x y z
N MET A 1 14.37 -1.21 -14.22
CA MET A 1 14.41 -0.91 -12.78
C MET A 1 12.95 -0.75 -12.41
N ASP A 2 12.36 -1.71 -11.73
CA ASP A 2 10.90 -1.75 -11.52
C ASP A 2 10.50 -0.67 -10.49
N LYS A 3 9.64 0.27 -10.91
CA LYS A 3 9.13 1.33 -10.01
C LYS A 3 7.99 0.79 -9.16
N ASN A 4 8.32 0.11 -8.07
CA ASN A 4 7.32 -0.51 -7.20
C ASN A 4 6.88 0.43 -6.08
N GLY A 5 5.56 0.59 -5.90
CA GLY A 5 4.98 1.25 -4.73
C GLY A 5 4.55 0.26 -3.66
N VAL A 6 4.75 0.60 -2.39
CA VAL A 6 4.34 -0.21 -1.24
C VAL A 6 3.26 0.52 -0.46
N PHE A 7 2.10 -0.09 -0.31
CA PHE A 7 0.91 0.51 0.29
C PHE A 7 0.52 -0.26 1.55
N LEU A 8 0.46 0.44 2.68
CA LEU A 8 0.31 -0.12 4.02
C LEU A 8 -1.07 0.21 4.57
N CYS A 9 -1.87 -0.81 4.91
CA CYS A 9 -3.16 -0.61 5.55
C CYS A 9 -3.00 -0.63 7.07
N SER A 10 -3.41 0.43 7.76
CA SER A 10 -3.42 0.48 9.23
C SER A 10 -4.73 0.03 9.87
N GLY A 11 -5.79 -0.15 9.06
CA GLY A 11 -7.11 -0.59 9.52
C GLY A 11 -7.17 -2.02 10.03
N CYS A 12 -8.36 -2.42 10.51
CA CYS A 12 -8.66 -3.77 11.01
C CYS A 12 -7.70 -4.28 12.10
N GLY A 13 -7.12 -3.38 12.89
CA GLY A 13 -6.18 -3.69 13.97
C GLY A 13 -4.73 -3.90 13.52
N ILE A 14 -4.40 -3.71 12.23
CA ILE A 14 -3.02 -3.89 11.74
C ILE A 14 -2.10 -2.83 12.33
N GLY A 15 -2.51 -1.55 12.32
CA GLY A 15 -1.70 -0.46 12.87
C GLY A 15 -1.52 -0.50 14.39
N GLU A 16 -2.35 -1.28 15.11
CA GLU A 16 -2.19 -1.51 16.55
C GLU A 16 -1.18 -2.62 16.85
N ALA A 17 -0.99 -3.55 15.92
CA ALA A 17 -0.12 -4.72 16.08
C ALA A 17 1.24 -4.57 15.38
N VAL A 18 1.34 -3.71 14.37
CA VAL A 18 2.50 -3.56 13.49
C VAL A 18 2.90 -2.09 13.41
N ASP A 19 4.20 -1.81 13.60
CA ASP A 19 4.78 -0.49 13.37
C ASP A 19 4.93 -0.23 11.87
N LEU A 20 3.99 0.51 11.31
CA LEU A 20 3.93 0.79 9.88
C LEU A 20 4.99 1.80 9.43
N ASP A 21 5.47 2.67 10.32
CA ASP A 21 6.55 3.60 10.02
C ASP A 21 7.87 2.83 9.85
N ALA A 22 8.12 1.85 10.72
CA ALA A 22 9.26 0.94 10.56
C ALA A 22 9.18 0.13 9.26
N VAL A 23 8.00 -0.38 8.89
CA VAL A 23 7.80 -1.11 7.63
C VAL A 23 8.01 -0.19 6.42
N ALA A 24 7.51 1.04 6.45
CA ALA A 24 7.74 2.02 5.40
C ALA A 24 9.23 2.37 5.27
N GLY A 25 9.95 2.49 6.38
CA GLY A 25 11.40 2.67 6.40
C GLY A 25 12.12 1.55 5.64
N ILE A 26 11.83 0.30 5.98
CA ILE A 26 12.43 -0.88 5.32
C ILE A 26 12.05 -0.94 3.85
N ALA A 27 10.80 -0.61 3.50
CA ALA A 27 10.37 -0.57 2.10
C ALA A 27 11.21 0.42 1.27
N ASN A 28 11.48 1.60 1.82
CA ASN A 28 12.35 2.59 1.19
C ASN A 28 13.81 2.10 1.07
N GLU A 29 14.35 1.44 2.10
CA GLU A 29 15.67 0.79 2.03
C GLU A 29 15.71 -0.32 0.94
N CYS A 30 14.59 -1.00 0.72
CA CYS A 30 14.41 -2.00 -0.33
C CYS A 30 14.11 -1.39 -1.72
N SER A 31 14.32 -0.09 -1.91
CA SER A 31 14.10 0.64 -3.17
C SER A 31 12.63 0.73 -3.62
N ALA A 32 11.67 0.79 -2.68
CA ALA A 32 10.32 1.24 -3.01
C ALA A 32 10.37 2.66 -3.59
N THR A 33 9.67 2.88 -4.70
CA THR A 33 9.61 4.19 -5.37
C THR A 33 8.63 5.12 -4.65
N ALA A 34 7.58 4.56 -4.05
CA ALA A 34 6.63 5.28 -3.22
C ALA A 34 6.16 4.39 -2.07
N THR A 35 5.91 4.99 -0.91
CA THR A 35 5.26 4.34 0.22
C THR A 35 4.06 5.15 0.66
N LEU A 36 2.92 4.51 0.90
CA LEU A 36 1.72 5.19 1.39
C LEU A 36 1.04 4.36 2.47
N THR A 37 0.68 5.01 3.57
CA THR A 37 -0.07 4.40 4.68
C THR A 37 -1.48 4.99 4.72
N HIS A 38 -2.50 4.14 4.86
CA HIS A 38 -3.88 4.58 4.97
C HIS A 38 -4.67 3.69 5.94
N GLU A 39 -5.63 4.29 6.65
CA GLU A 39 -6.52 3.58 7.59
C GLU A 39 -7.44 2.54 6.95
N CYS A 40 -7.73 2.65 5.65
CA CYS A 40 -8.64 1.74 4.96
C CYS A 40 -8.33 1.75 3.46
N LEU A 41 -7.30 1.00 3.05
CA LEU A 41 -6.90 0.94 1.65
C LEU A 41 -8.00 0.38 0.72
N CYS A 42 -8.86 -0.50 1.24
CA CYS A 42 -9.94 -1.12 0.46
C CYS A 42 -11.20 -0.26 0.31
N ALA A 43 -11.25 0.92 0.93
CA ALA A 43 -12.33 1.89 0.72
C ALA A 43 -12.05 2.75 -0.54
N PRO A 44 -13.07 3.41 -1.12
CA PRO A 44 -12.90 4.24 -2.32
C PRO A 44 -11.80 5.30 -2.19
N GLU A 45 -11.64 5.91 -1.01
CA GLU A 45 -10.60 6.90 -0.72
C GLU A 45 -9.19 6.28 -0.77
N GLY A 46 -9.02 5.09 -0.20
CA GLY A 46 -7.78 4.34 -0.25
C GLY A 46 -7.40 3.90 -1.67
N LEU A 47 -8.39 3.44 -2.45
CA LEU A 47 -8.19 3.08 -3.86
C LEU A 47 -7.82 4.29 -4.72
N ALA A 48 -8.45 5.44 -4.48
CA ALA A 48 -8.11 6.69 -5.14
C ALA A 48 -6.69 7.14 -4.78
N ALA A 49 -6.28 7.01 -3.51
CA ALA A 49 -4.93 7.33 -3.07
C ALA A 49 -3.86 6.43 -3.71
N ILE A 50 -4.13 5.12 -3.83
CA ILE A 50 -3.24 4.19 -4.56
C ILE A 50 -3.10 4.63 -6.03
N THR A 51 -4.23 4.90 -6.69
CA THR A 51 -4.26 5.27 -8.11
C THR A 51 -3.54 6.59 -8.38
N ALA A 52 -3.70 7.57 -7.49
CA ALA A 52 -2.98 8.83 -7.54
C ALA A 52 -1.47 8.59 -7.41
N ALA A 53 -1.04 7.85 -6.39
CA ALA A 53 0.37 7.54 -6.17
C ALA A 53 1.00 6.77 -7.34
N VAL A 54 0.28 5.84 -7.96
CA VAL A 54 0.72 5.13 -9.18
C VAL A 54 0.96 6.11 -10.33
N SER A 55 0.06 7.07 -10.52
CA SER A 55 0.17 8.07 -11.59
C SER A 55 1.28 9.09 -11.32
N GLU A 56 1.38 9.58 -10.08
CA GLU A 56 2.33 10.62 -9.68
C GLU A 56 3.78 10.13 -9.67
N ASN A 57 4.00 8.86 -9.31
CA ASN A 57 5.33 8.26 -9.22
C ASN A 57 5.67 7.36 -10.42
N GLU A 58 4.76 7.30 -11.41
CA GLU A 58 4.89 6.47 -12.61
C GLU A 58 5.22 5.01 -12.27
N LEU A 59 4.48 4.41 -11.34
CA LEU A 59 4.79 3.08 -10.82
C LEU A 59 4.51 1.97 -11.84
N ASP A 60 5.40 1.00 -11.93
CA ASP A 60 5.26 -0.22 -12.74
C ASP A 60 4.61 -1.37 -11.97
N GLY A 61 4.64 -1.29 -10.63
CA GLY A 61 4.17 -2.35 -9.74
C GLY A 61 3.63 -1.82 -8.43
N VAL A 62 2.71 -2.61 -7.85
CA VAL A 62 1.97 -2.23 -6.64
C VAL A 62 2.05 -3.39 -5.65
N VAL A 63 2.49 -3.12 -4.42
CA VAL A 63 2.53 -4.08 -3.32
C VAL A 63 1.57 -3.60 -2.24
N ILE A 64 0.54 -4.39 -1.96
CA ILE A 64 -0.46 -4.08 -0.94
C ILE A 64 -0.18 -4.91 0.33
N ALA A 65 0.32 -4.27 1.37
CA ALA A 65 0.53 -4.83 2.69
C ALA A 65 -0.69 -4.52 3.58
N ALA A 66 -1.71 -5.37 3.47
CA ALA A 66 -3.00 -5.21 4.13
C ALA A 66 -3.57 -6.55 4.62
N CYS A 67 -4.88 -6.71 4.53
CA CYS A 67 -5.61 -7.93 4.88
C CYS A 67 -5.27 -9.11 3.93
N SER A 68 -5.89 -10.27 4.20
CA SER A 68 -5.73 -11.44 3.34
C SER A 68 -6.21 -11.17 1.90
N PRO A 69 -5.44 -11.58 0.86
CA PRO A 69 -5.90 -11.50 -0.53
C PRO A 69 -7.17 -12.33 -0.76
N ARG A 70 -7.42 -13.37 0.04
CA ARG A 70 -8.66 -14.16 -0.03
C ARG A 70 -9.93 -13.34 0.23
N ALA A 71 -9.79 -12.21 0.93
CA ALA A 71 -10.91 -11.37 1.31
C ALA A 71 -11.03 -10.11 0.44
N LYS A 72 -9.91 -9.53 0.00
CA LYS A 72 -9.86 -8.17 -0.56
C LYS A 72 -9.18 -8.04 -1.93
N VAL A 73 -8.80 -9.14 -2.58
CA VAL A 73 -8.12 -9.05 -3.89
C VAL A 73 -8.97 -8.39 -4.97
N ALA A 74 -10.31 -8.55 -4.92
CA ALA A 74 -11.20 -8.01 -5.95
C ALA A 74 -11.19 -6.47 -5.95
N GLU A 75 -11.06 -5.85 -4.79
CA GLU A 75 -11.03 -4.40 -4.61
C GLU A 75 -9.72 -3.77 -5.11
N PHE A 76 -8.61 -4.51 -5.12
CA PHE A 76 -7.30 -4.02 -5.54
C PHE A 76 -6.90 -4.42 -6.97
N ALA A 77 -7.63 -5.37 -7.57
CA ALA A 77 -7.39 -5.85 -8.93
C ALA A 77 -8.37 -5.25 -9.97
N SER A 78 -9.18 -4.29 -9.55
CA SER A 78 -10.20 -3.62 -10.38
C SER A 78 -9.64 -2.48 -11.20
#